data_AF-A0A1X7SEZ1-F1
#
_entry.id   AF-A0A1X7SEZ1-F1
#
_cell.length_a   1.000
_cell.length_b   1.000
_cell.length_c   1.000
_cell.angle_alpha   90.00
_cell.angle_beta   90.00
_cell.angle_gamma   90.00
#
_symmetry.space_group_name_H-M   'P 1'
#
loop_
_entity.id
_entity.type
_entity.pdbx_description
1 polymer ?
#
loop_
_entity_poly.entity_id
_entity_poly.type
_entity_poly.pdbx_seq_one_letter_code
_entity_poly.pdbx_strand_id
1 'polypeptide(L)'
;MDMWRDDKFDLLVQEFCHCDRSLSSHYNRKHDKDYIEKVVTRLMLQGKVRAAMSWLTDRSKGSILFPSNKITMSVNGARCETTVIDALKSKHPSLHSPHSSTLMTASPLPLLEDIEITGSHVGLVARHIEGSAGLCGCDSAH
;
A
#
# COMPACT_ATOMS: atom_id res chain seq x y z
N MET A 1 -21.25 -18.73 37.54
CA MET A 1 -20.70 -20.08 37.31
C MET A 1 -21.81 -21.09 37.01
N ASP A 2 -23.08 -20.74 37.21
CA ASP A 2 -24.20 -21.67 37.03
C ASP A 2 -24.46 -21.98 35.54
N MET A 3 -24.35 -21.00 34.64
CA MET A 3 -24.48 -21.20 33.18
C MET A 3 -23.42 -22.17 32.59
N TRP A 4 -22.24 -22.22 33.20
CA TRP A 4 -21.17 -23.15 32.81
C TRP A 4 -21.45 -24.58 33.29
N ARG A 5 -22.15 -24.73 34.43
CA ARG A 5 -22.54 -26.04 34.98
C ARG A 5 -23.80 -26.59 34.30
N ASP A 6 -24.63 -25.72 33.74
CA ASP A 6 -25.85 -26.05 33.02
C ASP A 6 -25.64 -26.32 31.51
N ASP A 7 -24.38 -26.44 31.05
CA ASP A 7 -24.00 -26.61 29.63
C ASP A 7 -24.58 -25.55 28.67
N LYS A 8 -24.89 -24.35 29.18
CA LYS A 8 -25.44 -23.22 28.41
C LYS A 8 -24.33 -22.40 27.75
N PHE A 9 -23.49 -23.06 26.96
CA PHE A 9 -22.30 -22.45 26.36
C PHE A 9 -22.65 -21.32 25.37
N ASP A 10 -23.72 -21.48 24.60
CA ASP A 10 -24.14 -20.46 23.62
C ASP A 10 -24.50 -19.13 24.27
N LEU A 11 -25.20 -19.16 25.40
CA LEU A 11 -25.53 -17.97 26.18
C LEU A 11 -24.27 -17.34 26.79
N LEU A 12 -23.30 -18.16 27.20
CA LEU A 12 -22.03 -17.68 27.72
C LEU A 12 -21.22 -16.94 26.65
N VAL A 13 -21.19 -17.47 25.42
CA VAL A 13 -20.53 -16.83 24.28
C VAL A 13 -21.23 -15.54 23.89
N GLN A 14 -22.56 -15.51 23.94
CA GLN A 14 -23.34 -14.30 23.67
C GLN A 14 -23.09 -13.21 24.72
N GLU A 15 -23.07 -13.56 26.01
CA GLU A 15 -22.73 -12.64 27.10
C GLU A 15 -21.29 -12.13 26.96
N PHE A 16 -20.34 -13.00 26.62
CA PHE A 16 -18.97 -12.58 26.32
C PHE A 16 -18.92 -11.55 25.20
N CYS A 17 -19.61 -11.82 24.08
CA CYS A 17 -19.67 -10.87 22.95
C CYS A 17 -20.33 -9.54 23.35
N HIS A 18 -21.32 -9.59 24.24
CA HIS A 18 -21.99 -8.39 24.75
C HIS A 18 -21.07 -7.57 25.65
N CYS A 19 -20.39 -8.22 26.60
CA CYS A 19 -19.40 -7.59 27.47
C CYS A 19 -18.21 -7.03 26.66
N ASP A 20 -17.71 -7.76 25.66
CA ASP A 20 -16.60 -7.33 24.82
C ASP A 20 -16.92 -6.04 24.04
N ARG A 21 -18.14 -5.91 23.51
CA ARG A 21 -18.60 -4.66 22.88
C ARG A 21 -18.64 -3.49 23.86
N SER A 22 -19.10 -3.71 25.09
CA SER A 22 -19.11 -2.70 26.15
C SER A 22 -17.69 -2.28 26.56
N LEU A 23 -16.78 -3.24 26.71
CA LEU A 23 -15.38 -2.99 27.02
C LEU A 23 -14.63 -2.32 25.85
N SER A 24 -15.03 -2.61 24.61
CA SER A 24 -14.48 -1.95 23.42
C SER A 24 -14.83 -0.45 23.38
N SER A 25 -15.94 -0.03 24.00
CA SER A 25 -16.31 1.40 24.13
C SER A 25 -15.33 2.19 25.02
N HIS A 26 -14.66 1.52 25.98
CA HIS A 26 -13.66 2.15 26.85
C HIS A 26 -12.36 2.55 26.13
N TYR A 27 -12.14 2.11 24.89
CA TYR A 27 -11.01 2.57 24.06
C TYR A 27 -11.16 4.02 23.57
N ASN A 28 -12.24 4.70 23.91
CA ASN A 28 -12.44 6.14 23.67
C ASN A 28 -11.67 7.05 24.64
N ARG A 29 -10.82 6.54 25.54
CA ARG A 29 -9.88 7.34 26.36
C ARG A 29 -8.69 7.92 25.58
N LYS A 30 -8.85 8.17 24.27
CA LYS A 30 -7.76 8.67 23.41
C LYS A 30 -7.41 10.15 23.63
N HIS A 31 -8.12 10.86 24.50
CA HIS A 31 -7.94 12.30 24.71
C HIS A 31 -7.65 12.73 26.15
N ASP A 32 -7.33 11.78 27.03
CA ASP A 32 -6.88 12.11 28.39
C ASP A 32 -5.37 12.38 28.40
N LYS A 33 -4.96 13.59 28.81
CA LYS A 33 -3.57 14.04 28.78
C LYS A 33 -2.67 13.10 29.61
N ASP A 34 -3.17 12.67 30.76
CA ASP A 34 -2.47 11.78 31.68
C ASP A 34 -2.23 10.39 31.07
N TYR A 35 -3.14 9.93 30.21
CA TYR A 35 -3.00 8.67 29.49
C TYR A 35 -1.91 8.76 28.41
N ILE A 36 -1.85 9.87 27.68
CA ILE A 36 -0.82 10.11 26.65
C ILE A 36 0.57 10.13 27.31
N GLU A 37 0.73 10.85 28.42
CA GLU A 37 1.99 10.93 29.16
C GLU A 37 2.47 9.56 29.64
N LYS A 38 1.58 8.73 30.19
CA LYS A 38 1.90 7.35 30.61
C LYS A 38 2.35 6.48 29.45
N VAL A 39 1.66 6.54 28.30
CA VAL A 39 1.99 5.73 27.12
C VAL A 39 3.32 6.16 26.51
N VAL A 40 3.55 7.46 26.37
CA VAL A 40 4.80 8.02 25.83
C VAL A 40 5.98 7.68 26.75
N THR A 41 5.83 7.89 28.06
CA THR A 41 6.89 7.59 29.05
C THR A 41 7.25 6.10 29.02
N ARG A 42 6.26 5.21 28.98
CA ARG A 42 6.48 3.76 28.85
C ARG A 42 7.24 3.41 27.57
N LEU A 43 6.88 4.01 26.43
CA LEU A 43 7.55 3.75 25.15
C LEU A 43 8.99 4.27 25.12
N MET A 44 9.25 5.42 25.76
CA MET A 44 10.61 5.95 25.92
C MET A 44 11.47 5.03 26.79
N LEU A 45 10.95 4.56 27.93
CA LEU A 45 11.65 3.61 28.80
C LEU A 45 11.94 2.26 28.12
N GLN A 46 11.09 1.84 27.18
CA GLN A 46 11.31 0.64 26.36
C GLN A 46 12.30 0.87 25.20
N GLY A 47 12.87 2.06 25.05
CA GLY A 47 13.74 2.42 23.92
C GLY A 47 13.00 2.57 22.58
N LYS A 48 11.67 2.53 22.57
CA LYS A 48 10.83 2.65 21.37
C LYS A 48 10.56 4.13 21.04
N VAL A 49 11.63 4.90 20.88
CA VAL A 49 11.58 6.36 20.69
C VAL A 49 10.71 6.76 19.49
N ARG A 50 10.86 6.06 18.36
CA ARG A 50 10.05 6.32 17.16
C ARG A 50 8.56 6.12 17.42
N ALA A 51 8.19 5.05 18.12
CA ALA A 51 6.79 4.79 18.45
C ALA A 51 6.21 5.83 19.41
N ALA A 52 7.00 6.27 20.40
CA ALA A 52 6.63 7.35 21.31
C ALA A 52 6.37 8.66 20.56
N MET A 53 7.27 9.04 19.64
CA MET A 53 7.11 10.24 18.81
C MET A 53 5.93 10.14 17.84
N SER A 54 5.71 8.97 17.23
CA SER A 54 4.54 8.72 16.38
C SER A 54 3.22 8.81 17.16
N TRP A 55 3.21 8.37 18.43
CA TRP A 55 2.06 8.51 19.33
C TRP A 55 1.80 9.97 19.71
N LEU A 56 2.86 10.74 20.01
CA LEU A 56 2.76 12.17 20.37
C LEU A 56 2.29 13.04 19.19
N THR A 57 2.72 12.73 17.98
CA THR A 57 2.44 13.53 16.77
C THR A 57 1.14 13.15 16.06
N ASP A 58 0.35 12.24 16.65
CA ASP A 58 -0.81 11.58 16.04
C ASP A 58 -0.55 11.05 14.61
N ARG A 59 0.73 10.82 14.27
CA ARG A 59 1.16 10.23 12.99
C ARG A 59 0.74 8.77 12.85
N SER A 60 0.13 8.19 13.89
CA SER A 60 -0.48 6.86 13.83
C SER A 60 -1.61 6.77 12.79
N LYS A 61 -2.25 7.90 12.48
CA LYS A 61 -3.18 8.04 11.37
C LYS A 61 -2.51 8.88 10.29
N GLY A 62 -1.86 8.21 9.33
CA GLY A 62 -1.65 8.84 8.03
C GLY A 62 -3.02 9.18 7.47
N SER A 63 -3.47 10.43 7.63
CA SER A 63 -4.70 10.86 7.00
C SER A 63 -4.43 10.99 5.51
N ILE A 64 -5.22 10.28 4.70
CA ILE A 64 -5.22 10.50 3.26
C ILE A 64 -5.81 11.89 3.05
N LEU A 65 -5.00 12.80 2.51
CA LEU A 65 -5.48 14.09 2.07
C LEU A 65 -6.22 13.90 0.75
N PHE A 66 -7.52 14.10 0.77
CA PHE A 66 -8.33 14.14 -0.43
C PHE A 66 -8.07 15.44 -1.20
N PRO A 67 -8.14 15.43 -2.54
CA PRO A 67 -7.91 16.62 -3.38
C PRO A 67 -8.75 17.85 -2.98
N SER A 68 -9.97 17.60 -2.48
CA SER A 68 -10.94 18.62 -2.05
C SER A 68 -10.73 19.11 -0.61
N ASN A 69 -9.84 18.49 0.18
CA ASN A 69 -9.57 18.98 1.53
C ASN A 69 -8.97 20.38 1.48
N LYS A 70 -9.42 21.23 2.41
CA LYS A 70 -8.82 22.55 2.62
C LYS A 70 -7.61 22.42 3.51
N ILE A 71 -6.52 23.08 3.12
CA ILE A 71 -5.30 23.19 3.90
C ILE A 71 -4.92 24.67 4.03
N THR A 72 -4.26 25.00 5.13
CA THR A 72 -3.69 26.34 5.32
C THR A 72 -2.27 26.35 4.73
N MET A 73 -2.04 27.20 3.74
CA MET A 73 -0.72 27.46 3.17
C MET A 73 -0.25 28.86 3.59
N SER A 74 1.04 28.98 3.89
CA SER A 74 1.69 30.29 4.10
C SER A 74 2.30 30.75 2.78
N VAL A 75 1.74 31.80 2.19
CA VAL A 75 2.28 32.42 0.97
C VAL A 75 2.66 33.85 1.34
N ASN A 76 3.94 34.20 1.18
CA ASN A 76 4.46 35.55 1.48
C ASN A 76 4.14 36.06 2.90
N GLY A 77 4.12 35.15 3.89
CA GLY A 77 3.83 35.48 5.29
C GLY A 77 2.34 35.59 5.64
N ALA A 78 1.43 35.53 4.65
CA ALA A 78 0.00 35.46 4.87
C ALA A 78 -0.47 34.00 4.88
N ARG A 79 -1.37 33.66 5.81
CA ARG A 79 -2.05 32.35 5.85
C ARG A 79 -3.27 32.39 4.95
N CYS A 80 -3.28 31.55 3.93
CA CYS A 80 -4.40 31.41 3.00
C CYS A 80 -4.94 29.97 3.04
N GLU A 81 -6.25 29.81 2.95
CA GLU A 81 -6.84 28.50 2.71
C GLU A 81 -6.79 28.17 1.23
N THR A 82 -6.33 26.97 0.91
CA THR A 82 -6.30 26.44 -0.45
C THR A 82 -6.69 24.97 -0.43
N THR A 83 -7.08 24.41 -1.57
CA THR A 83 -7.34 22.98 -1.67
C THR A 83 -6.01 22.21 -1.78
N VAL A 84 -6.02 20.93 -1.39
CA VAL A 84 -4.84 20.06 -1.56
C VAL A 84 -4.39 20.02 -3.02
N ILE A 85 -5.33 19.93 -3.97
CA ILE A 85 -5.01 19.88 -5.39
C ILE A 85 -4.32 21.17 -5.87
N ASP A 86 -4.78 22.34 -5.44
CA ASP A 86 -4.22 23.61 -5.87
C ASP A 86 -2.86 23.88 -5.22
N ALA A 87 -2.69 23.52 -3.95
CA ALA A 87 -1.41 23.56 -3.27
C ALA A 87 -0.36 22.68 -3.98
N LEU A 88 -0.74 21.46 -4.38
CA LEU A 88 0.14 20.57 -5.12
C LEU A 88 0.46 21.15 -6.50
N LYS A 89 -0.53 21.64 -7.25
CA LYS A 89 -0.32 22.30 -8.53
C LYS A 89 0.66 23.48 -8.42
N SER A 90 0.57 24.29 -7.36
CA SER A 90 1.50 25.42 -7.18
C SER A 90 2.96 25.00 -6.98
N LYS A 91 3.20 23.78 -6.49
CA LYS A 91 4.56 23.23 -6.28
C LYS A 91 5.18 22.69 -7.56
N HIS A 92 4.36 22.39 -8.56
CA HIS A 92 4.82 21.79 -9.81
C HIS A 92 4.73 22.81 -10.94
N PRO A 93 5.83 23.09 -11.68
CA PRO A 93 5.74 23.89 -12.89
C PRO A 93 4.80 23.20 -13.89
N SER A 94 4.17 24.00 -14.76
CA SER A 94 3.35 23.46 -15.85
C SER A 94 4.19 22.48 -16.67
N LEU A 95 3.59 21.35 -17.05
CA LEU A 95 4.26 20.42 -17.95
C LEU A 95 4.62 21.16 -19.25
N HIS A 96 5.91 21.22 -19.53
CA HIS A 96 6.40 21.76 -20.80
C HIS A 96 6.52 20.58 -21.77
N SER A 97 5.75 20.60 -22.85
CA SER A 97 5.99 19.66 -23.96
C SER A 97 7.38 19.95 -24.53
N PRO A 98 8.26 18.94 -24.72
CA PRO A 98 9.53 19.18 -25.38
C PRO A 98 9.30 19.80 -26.77
N HIS A 99 10.18 20.70 -27.17
CA HIS A 99 10.12 21.29 -28.51
C HIS A 99 10.33 20.17 -29.55
N SER A 100 9.70 20.26 -30.71
CA SER A 100 9.82 19.22 -31.76
C SER A 100 11.26 18.97 -32.18
N SER A 101 12.12 20.00 -32.09
CA SER A 101 13.57 19.89 -32.33
C SER A 101 14.35 19.12 -31.27
N THR A 102 13.78 18.90 -30.08
CA THR A 102 14.38 18.08 -29.01
C THR A 102 13.97 16.61 -29.14
N LEU A 103 12.94 16.32 -29.93
CA LEU A 103 12.55 14.95 -30.25
C LEU A 103 13.62 14.37 -31.18
N MET A 104 14.18 13.22 -30.82
CA MET A 104 15.05 12.49 -31.73
C MET A 104 14.24 12.09 -32.96
N THR A 105 14.74 12.45 -34.14
CA THR A 105 14.22 11.89 -35.39
C THR A 105 14.46 10.39 -35.35
N ALA A 106 13.38 9.61 -35.23
CA ALA A 106 13.48 8.16 -35.21
C ALA A 106 14.16 7.69 -36.51
N SER A 107 15.17 6.82 -36.38
CA SER A 107 15.69 6.09 -37.53
C SER A 107 14.56 5.28 -38.16
N PRO A 108 14.59 5.02 -39.47
CA PRO A 108 13.62 4.13 -40.09
C PRO A 108 13.61 2.80 -39.32
N LEU A 109 12.41 2.28 -39.06
CA LEU A 109 12.24 0.95 -38.47
C LEU A 109 12.97 -0.06 -39.36
N PRO A 110 13.65 -1.07 -38.79
CA PRO A 110 14.20 -2.14 -39.60
C PRO A 110 13.09 -2.78 -40.43
N LEU A 111 13.44 -3.18 -41.66
CA LEU A 111 12.51 -3.88 -42.53
C LEU A 111 12.03 -5.15 -41.80
N LEU A 112 10.71 -5.30 -41.64
CA LEU A 112 10.12 -6.56 -41.21
C LEU A 112 10.22 -7.51 -42.40
N GLU A 113 11.05 -8.54 -42.28
CA GLU A 113 11.07 -9.63 -43.25
C GLU A 113 9.79 -10.44 -43.10
N ASP A 114 9.09 -10.64 -44.21
CA ASP A 114 7.91 -11.50 -44.26
C ASP A 114 8.38 -12.96 -44.29
N ILE A 115 8.56 -13.53 -43.10
CA ILE A 115 9.04 -14.91 -42.93
C ILE A 115 7.82 -15.83 -42.81
N GLU A 116 7.60 -16.63 -43.84
CA GLU A 116 6.59 -17.69 -43.81
C GLU A 116 7.13 -18.91 -43.06
N ILE A 117 6.70 -19.07 -41.81
CA ILE A 117 7.06 -20.23 -40.98
C ILE A 117 6.18 -21.41 -41.37
N THR A 118 6.72 -22.32 -42.19
CA THR A 118 6.03 -23.56 -42.57
C THR A 118 6.26 -24.69 -41.56
N GLY A 119 5.42 -25.74 -41.62
CA GLY A 119 5.51 -26.89 -40.70
C GLY A 119 6.85 -27.64 -40.75
N SER A 120 7.58 -27.58 -41.87
CA SER A 120 8.92 -28.17 -41.97
C SER A 120 9.95 -27.43 -41.11
N HIS A 121 9.86 -26.10 -41.00
CA HIS A 121 10.71 -25.30 -40.14
C HIS A 121 10.45 -25.63 -38.66
N VAL A 122 9.18 -25.71 -38.28
CA VAL A 122 8.76 -26.09 -36.92
C VAL A 122 9.25 -27.51 -36.59
N GLY A 123 9.05 -28.47 -37.50
CA GLY A 123 9.50 -29.85 -37.29
C GLY A 123 11.02 -30.01 -37.25
N LEU A 124 11.79 -29.16 -37.96
CA LEU A 124 13.25 -29.14 -37.86
C LEU A 124 13.69 -28.63 -36.48
N VAL A 125 13.13 -27.52 -36.02
CA VAL A 125 13.45 -26.95 -34.70
C VAL A 125 13.01 -27.88 -33.57
N ALA A 126 11.81 -28.45 -33.65
CA ALA A 126 11.29 -29.39 -32.66
C ALA A 126 12.21 -30.61 -32.49
N ARG A 127 12.65 -31.23 -33.59
CA ARG A 127 13.61 -32.36 -33.54
C ARG A 127 14.97 -31.97 -32.97
N HIS A 128 15.40 -30.74 -33.22
CA HIS A 128 16.65 -30.22 -32.66
C HIS A 128 16.54 -29.95 -31.14
N ILE A 129 15.37 -29.52 -30.68
CA ILE A 129 15.06 -29.32 -29.25
C ILE A 129 14.81 -30.65 -28.54
N GLU A 130 14.14 -31.62 -29.18
CA GLU A 130 13.88 -32.98 -28.65
C GLU A 130 15.18 -33.77 -28.41
N GLY A 131 16.26 -33.45 -29.13
CA GLY A 131 17.60 -33.99 -28.88
C GLY A 131 18.43 -33.17 -27.87
N SER A 132 18.02 -31.94 -27.56
CA SER A 132 18.64 -31.05 -26.57
C SER A 132 18.08 -31.36 -25.17
N ALA A 133 18.09 -32.64 -24.79
CA ALA A 133 17.86 -33.04 -23.42
C ALA A 133 19.08 -32.63 -22.58
N GLY A 134 19.04 -31.44 -22.01
CA GLY A 134 19.80 -31.18 -20.79
C GLY A 134 19.26 -32.09 -19.69
N LEU A 135 19.96 -33.18 -19.39
CA LEU A 135 20.03 -34.03 -18.17
C LEU A 135 18.79 -34.37 -17.31
N CYS A 136 17.60 -33.78 -17.50
CA CYS A 136 16.41 -34.05 -16.69
C CYS A 136 15.40 -34.86 -17.50
N GLY A 137 15.69 -36.15 -17.65
CA GLY A 137 14.71 -37.13 -18.11
C GLY A 137 13.58 -37.28 -17.10
N CYS A 138 12.36 -37.02 -17.55
CA CYS A 138 11.13 -37.55 -16.97
C CYS A 138 10.13 -37.71 -18.13
N ASP A 139 10.07 -38.90 -18.71
CA ASP A 139 8.91 -39.36 -19.47
C ASP A 139 7.75 -39.59 -18.49
N SER A 140 6.55 -39.08 -18.80
CA SER A 140 5.36 -39.30 -18.00
C SER A 140 4.65 -40.52 -18.54
N ALA A 141 4.81 -41.65 -17.84
CA ALA A 141 4.14 -42.90 -18.17
C ALA A 141 2.61 -42.75 -18.17
N HIS A 142 1.96 -43.32 -19.18
CA HIS A 142 0.53 -43.61 -19.23
C HIS A 142 0.34 -45.12 -19.48
#